data_AF-A0A2V5JFK4-F1
#
_entry.id   AF-A0A2V5JFK4-F1
#
_cell.length_a   1.000
_cell.length_b   1.000
_cell.length_c   1.000
_cell.angle_alpha   90.00
_cell.angle_beta   90.00
_cell.angle_gamma   90.00
#
_symmetry.space_group_name_H-M   'P 1'
#
loop_
_entity.id
_entity.type
_entity.pdbx_description
1 polymer ?
#
loop_
_entity_poly.entity_id
_entity_poly.type
_entity_poly.pdbx_seq_one_letter_code
_entity_poly.pdbx_strand_id
1 'polypeptide(L)'
;MAELRTQGFPLSDKEFDFENGVAVGNDYVTIALFKGKPSPETIDHISFHLPDMATLRKALAHLKSIGADIEDPGDEIGPEGPGSKNKGLWFHDPDGYRWELSVLGGK
;
A
#
# COMPACT_ATOMS: atom_id res chain seq x y z
N MET A 1 28.42 15.00 -2.42
CA MET A 1 27.53 15.57 -1.38
C MET A 1 26.41 16.31 -2.10
N ALA A 2 25.18 15.80 -2.06
CA ALA A 2 23.98 16.50 -2.50
C ALA A 2 22.84 16.10 -1.55
N GLU A 3 22.10 17.06 -1.00
CA GLU A 3 20.98 16.79 -0.11
C GLU A 3 19.77 16.29 -0.91
N LEU A 4 19.15 15.19 -0.47
CA LEU A 4 17.77 14.87 -0.83
C LEU A 4 16.81 15.54 0.15
N ARG A 5 15.68 16.04 -0.38
CA ARG A 5 14.48 16.41 0.41
C ARG A 5 13.25 15.78 -0.24
N THR A 6 12.27 15.39 0.59
CA THR A 6 11.09 14.60 0.22
C THR A 6 9.83 15.06 0.99
N GLN A 7 8.64 14.57 0.59
CA GLN A 7 7.24 14.58 1.15
C GLN A 7 6.19 15.59 0.61
N GLY A 8 4.87 15.32 0.34
CA GLY A 8 4.11 14.38 -0.56
C GLY A 8 2.88 15.04 -1.30
N PHE A 9 2.46 14.79 -2.59
CA PHE A 9 2.91 13.96 -3.75
C PHE A 9 2.23 14.30 -5.15
N PRO A 10 2.85 15.02 -6.14
CA PRO A 10 2.42 15.04 -7.58
C PRO A 10 3.54 14.95 -8.68
N LEU A 11 3.45 14.07 -9.69
CA LEU A 11 4.54 13.72 -10.65
C LEU A 11 5.26 14.94 -11.27
N SER A 12 6.59 14.99 -11.12
CA SER A 12 7.48 15.97 -11.76
C SER A 12 8.56 15.24 -12.55
N ASP A 13 9.14 15.91 -13.56
CA ASP A 13 10.03 15.31 -14.59
C ASP A 13 11.43 14.90 -14.05
N LYS A 14 11.50 14.31 -12.86
CA LYS A 14 12.71 13.97 -12.12
C LYS A 14 12.63 12.57 -11.52
N GLU A 15 12.38 11.61 -12.40
CA GLU A 15 13.00 10.29 -12.24
C GLU A 15 14.53 10.49 -12.27
N PHE A 16 15.25 9.84 -11.37
CA PHE A 16 16.71 9.79 -11.49
C PHE A 16 17.25 8.41 -11.12
N ASP A 17 18.11 7.91 -12.01
CA ASP A 17 18.95 6.75 -11.75
C ASP A 17 20.10 7.13 -10.81
N PHE A 18 20.46 6.20 -9.94
CA PHE A 18 21.70 6.23 -9.18
C PHE A 18 22.35 4.85 -9.24
N GLU A 19 23.63 4.77 -8.88
CA GLU A 19 24.47 3.58 -9.06
C GLU A 19 23.77 2.27 -8.60
N ASN A 20 23.08 2.35 -7.46
CA ASN A 20 22.37 1.24 -6.83
C ASN A 20 20.83 1.32 -6.88
N GLY A 21 20.21 2.06 -7.80
CA GLY A 21 18.74 2.11 -7.84
C GLY A 21 18.12 3.17 -8.74
N VAL A 22 16.80 3.32 -8.62
CA VAL A 22 16.00 4.35 -9.28
C VAL A 22 15.10 5.03 -8.24
N ALA A 23 14.97 6.35 -8.31
CA ALA A 23 14.00 7.10 -7.52
C ALA A 23 12.94 7.69 -8.46
N VAL A 24 11.67 7.38 -8.20
CA VAL A 24 10.51 7.83 -8.99
C VAL A 24 9.69 8.84 -8.21
N GLY A 25 9.28 9.90 -8.92
CA GLY A 25 9.25 11.23 -8.33
C GLY A 25 8.14 12.17 -8.76
N ASN A 26 7.74 12.92 -7.76
CA ASN A 26 6.59 13.80 -7.64
C ASN A 26 7.10 15.03 -6.84
N ASP A 27 6.53 16.23 -6.92
CA ASP A 27 7.07 17.47 -6.30
C ASP A 27 7.36 17.38 -4.82
N TYR A 28 6.73 16.43 -4.17
CA TYR A 28 6.71 16.38 -2.75
C TYR A 28 7.39 15.04 -2.33
N VAL A 29 6.76 13.85 -2.36
CA VAL A 29 7.37 12.58 -1.85
C VAL A 29 8.01 11.70 -2.93
N THR A 30 8.89 10.83 -2.48
CA THR A 30 9.82 10.06 -3.32
C THR A 30 9.87 8.61 -2.87
N ILE A 31 9.72 7.71 -3.84
CA ILE A 31 9.90 6.28 -3.64
C ILE A 31 11.23 5.92 -4.30
N ALA A 32 12.21 5.52 -3.49
CA ALA A 32 13.53 5.09 -3.94
C ALA A 32 13.63 3.57 -3.88
N LEU A 33 13.80 2.94 -5.04
CA LEU A 33 13.94 1.50 -5.20
C LEU A 33 15.44 1.16 -5.34
N PHE A 34 15.95 0.38 -4.39
CA PHE A 34 17.35 -0.02 -4.35
C PHE A 34 17.54 -1.42 -4.96
N LYS A 35 18.60 -1.61 -5.75
CA LYS A 35 19.05 -2.91 -6.23
C LYS A 35 19.48 -3.75 -5.02
N GLY A 36 18.81 -4.88 -4.81
CA GLY A 36 19.06 -5.76 -3.68
C GLY A 36 18.15 -6.98 -3.70
N LYS A 37 18.17 -7.77 -2.61
CA LYS A 37 17.19 -8.83 -2.39
C LYS A 37 15.91 -8.18 -1.83
N PRO A 38 14.71 -8.46 -2.37
CA PRO A 38 13.46 -8.07 -1.74
C PRO A 38 13.41 -8.54 -0.29
N SER A 39 12.93 -7.65 0.58
CA SER A 39 12.76 -7.87 2.00
C SER A 39 11.39 -7.28 2.37
N PRO A 40 10.30 -8.05 2.20
CA PRO A 40 8.94 -7.54 2.40
C PRO A 40 8.73 -6.94 3.79
N GLU A 41 9.37 -7.54 4.81
CA GLU A 41 9.41 -7.08 6.20
C GLU A 41 10.06 -5.69 6.42
N THR A 42 10.52 -5.02 5.36
CA THR A 42 11.01 -3.62 5.41
C THR A 42 9.88 -2.60 5.46
N ILE A 43 8.69 -2.95 4.97
CA ILE A 43 7.51 -2.07 4.92
C ILE A 43 6.36 -2.80 5.61
N ASP A 44 5.79 -2.19 6.65
CA ASP A 44 4.70 -2.80 7.44
C ASP A 44 3.44 -3.03 6.59
N HIS A 45 2.95 -2.02 5.87
CA HIS A 45 1.97 -2.18 4.79
C HIS A 45 1.86 -0.91 3.93
N ILE A 46 1.20 -1.01 2.77
CA ILE A 46 0.74 0.13 1.96
C ILE A 46 -0.79 0.12 1.92
N SER A 47 -1.44 1.20 2.36
CA SER A 47 -2.91 1.35 2.35
C SER A 47 -3.42 2.22 1.21
N PHE A 48 -4.49 1.79 0.55
CA PHE A 48 -5.25 2.58 -0.42
C PHE A 48 -6.69 2.81 0.05
N HIS A 49 -7.09 4.08 0.08
CA HIS A 49 -8.47 4.44 0.39
C HIS A 49 -9.42 4.20 -0.78
N LEU A 50 -10.48 3.45 -0.53
CA LEU A 50 -11.62 3.21 -1.41
C LEU A 50 -12.76 4.17 -1.06
N PRO A 51 -13.64 4.51 -2.03
CA PRO A 51 -14.69 5.50 -1.83
C PRO A 51 -15.83 5.02 -0.91
N ASP A 52 -16.09 3.71 -0.84
CA ASP A 52 -17.21 3.15 -0.07
C ASP A 52 -17.03 1.65 0.27
N MET A 53 -17.82 1.21 1.24
CA MET A 53 -17.91 -0.19 1.68
C MET A 53 -18.46 -1.16 0.61
N ALA A 54 -19.02 -0.68 -0.50
CA ALA A 54 -19.47 -1.55 -1.60
C ALA A 54 -18.28 -1.93 -2.51
N THR A 55 -17.36 -1.01 -2.71
CA THR A 55 -16.11 -1.17 -3.46
C THR A 55 -15.16 -2.08 -2.69
N LEU A 56 -15.03 -1.89 -1.37
CA LEU A 56 -14.23 -2.77 -0.51
C LEU A 56 -14.70 -4.24 -0.56
N ARG A 57 -16.02 -4.48 -0.50
CA ARG A 57 -16.58 -5.84 -0.62
C ARG A 57 -16.39 -6.45 -2.01
N LYS A 58 -16.41 -5.65 -3.09
CA LYS A 58 -16.08 -6.12 -4.45
C LYS A 58 -14.61 -6.51 -4.57
N ALA A 59 -13.71 -5.73 -3.97
CA ALA A 59 -12.29 -6.04 -3.94
C ALA A 59 -12.04 -7.37 -3.19
N LEU A 60 -12.65 -7.55 -2.02
CA LEU A 60 -12.60 -8.82 -1.28
C LEU A 60 -13.07 -10.02 -2.12
N ALA A 61 -14.23 -9.89 -2.78
CA ALA A 61 -14.75 -10.97 -3.63
C ALA A 61 -13.81 -11.30 -4.79
N HIS A 62 -13.15 -10.30 -5.38
CA HIS A 62 -12.15 -10.51 -6.43
C HIS A 62 -10.89 -11.20 -5.89
N LEU A 63 -10.32 -10.71 -4.78
CA LEU A 63 -9.13 -11.31 -4.14
C LEU A 63 -9.37 -12.78 -3.77
N LYS A 64 -10.53 -13.10 -3.20
CA LYS A 64 -10.97 -14.48 -2.96
C LYS A 64 -11.07 -15.30 -4.25
N SER A 65 -11.59 -14.72 -5.34
CA SER A 65 -11.75 -15.43 -6.63
C SER A 65 -10.43 -15.81 -7.31
N ILE A 66 -9.34 -15.08 -7.02
CA ILE A 66 -8.00 -15.35 -7.57
C ILE A 66 -7.10 -16.14 -6.59
N GLY A 67 -7.59 -16.45 -5.39
CA GLY A 67 -6.83 -17.16 -4.36
C GLY A 67 -5.70 -16.34 -3.74
N ALA A 68 -5.89 -15.02 -3.58
CA ALA A 68 -4.96 -14.17 -2.86
C ALA A 68 -4.88 -14.55 -1.37
N ASP A 69 -3.71 -14.34 -0.76
CA ASP A 69 -3.49 -14.58 0.67
C ASP A 69 -4.09 -13.43 1.50
N ILE A 70 -5.18 -13.70 2.23
CA ILE A 70 -5.94 -12.70 3.01
C ILE A 70 -5.70 -12.98 4.49
N GLU A 71 -5.30 -11.95 5.25
CA GLU A 71 -4.77 -12.13 6.61
C GLU A 71 -5.80 -12.61 7.64
N ASP A 72 -7.03 -12.11 7.56
CA ASP A 72 -8.12 -12.46 8.47
C ASP A 72 -9.16 -13.33 7.73
N PRO A 73 -9.15 -14.67 7.88
CA PRO A 73 -10.15 -15.56 7.26
C PRO A 73 -11.49 -15.58 8.01
N GLY A 74 -11.72 -14.68 8.98
CA GLY A 74 -12.94 -14.54 9.75
C GLY A 74 -13.96 -13.62 9.08
N ASP A 75 -13.95 -12.33 9.44
CA ASP A 75 -14.85 -11.33 8.87
C ASP A 75 -14.25 -10.65 7.61
N GLU A 76 -12.95 -10.86 7.36
CA GLU A 76 -12.08 -10.25 6.33
C GLU A 76 -11.98 -8.71 6.31
N ILE A 77 -13.00 -7.99 6.78
CA ILE A 77 -13.10 -6.53 6.80
C ILE A 77 -13.21 -6.03 8.25
N GLY A 78 -12.05 -5.82 8.86
CA GLY A 78 -11.90 -5.37 10.25
C GLY A 78 -11.94 -3.85 10.41
N PRO A 79 -12.09 -3.32 11.65
CA PRO A 79 -11.69 -1.94 11.93
C PRO A 79 -10.16 -1.80 11.88
N GLU A 80 -9.63 -0.68 11.37
CA GLU A 80 -8.17 -0.40 11.33
C GLU A 80 -7.50 -0.39 12.72
N GLY A 81 -8.29 -0.37 13.80
CA GLY A 81 -7.82 -0.50 15.17
C GLY A 81 -8.97 -0.49 16.17
N PRO A 82 -8.72 -0.75 17.47
CA PRO A 82 -9.76 -0.75 18.50
C PRO A 82 -10.57 0.56 18.53
N GLY A 83 -11.87 0.47 18.24
CA GLY A 83 -12.76 1.62 18.19
C GLY A 83 -12.66 2.50 16.93
N SER A 84 -11.84 2.12 15.94
CA SER A 84 -11.77 2.85 14.66
C SER A 84 -13.10 2.80 13.93
N LYS A 85 -13.47 3.93 13.30
CA LYS A 85 -14.60 4.01 12.36
C LYS A 85 -14.23 3.57 10.96
N ASN A 86 -12.93 3.57 10.63
CA ASN A 86 -12.46 3.14 9.33
C ASN A 86 -12.49 1.61 9.25
N LYS A 87 -12.66 1.08 8.05
CA LYS A 87 -12.74 -0.37 7.79
C LYS A 87 -11.70 -0.77 6.75
N GLY A 88 -10.85 -1.74 7.09
CA GLY A 88 -9.74 -2.22 6.28
C GLY A 88 -9.89 -3.69 5.90
N LEU A 89 -9.21 -4.09 4.82
CA LEU A 89 -8.97 -5.45 4.35
C LEU A 89 -7.47 -5.58 4.09
N TRP A 90 -6.85 -6.64 4.62
CA TRP A 90 -5.41 -6.88 4.50
C TRP A 90 -5.10 -8.19 3.77
N PHE A 91 -4.08 -8.15 2.91
CA PHE A 91 -3.68 -9.28 2.08
C PHE A 91 -2.20 -9.16 1.66
N HIS A 92 -1.59 -10.27 1.25
CA HIS A 92 -0.25 -10.29 0.67
C HIS A 92 -0.29 -10.46 -0.86
N ASP A 93 0.67 -9.85 -1.55
CA ASP A 93 0.95 -10.14 -2.95
C ASP A 93 1.90 -11.35 -3.11
N PRO A 94 2.13 -11.84 -4.34
CA PRO A 94 3.04 -12.98 -4.57
C PRO A 94 4.51 -12.76 -4.18
N ASP A 95 4.95 -11.50 -4.01
CA ASP A 95 6.30 -11.15 -3.55
C ASP A 95 6.36 -11.05 -2.01
N GLY A 96 5.21 -11.15 -1.33
CA GLY A 96 5.05 -11.16 0.12
C GLY A 96 4.85 -9.79 0.75
N TYR A 97 4.61 -8.73 -0.03
CA TYR A 97 4.32 -7.41 0.53
C TYR A 97 2.89 -7.35 1.07
N ARG A 98 2.73 -6.71 2.24
CA ARG A 98 1.44 -6.52 2.90
C ARG A 98 0.74 -5.28 2.37
N TRP A 99 -0.52 -5.46 1.95
CA TRP A 99 -1.36 -4.42 1.38
C TRP A 99 -2.62 -4.23 2.22
N GLU A 100 -3.14 -3.00 2.23
CA GLU A 100 -4.42 -2.66 2.83
C GLU A 100 -5.33 -1.95 1.81
N LEU A 101 -6.60 -2.31 1.80
CA LEU A 101 -7.68 -1.53 1.19
C LEU A 101 -8.60 -1.04 2.30
N SER A 102 -8.83 0.27 2.39
CA SER A 102 -9.54 0.87 3.52
C SER A 102 -10.66 1.84 3.10
N VAL A 103 -11.67 2.00 3.95
CA VAL A 103 -12.76 2.99 3.79
C VAL A 103 -12.81 3.88 5.03
N LEU A 104 -12.55 5.16 4.83
CA LEU A 104 -12.56 6.16 5.90
C LEU A 104 -13.98 6.44 6.41
N GLY A 105 -14.14 6.48 7.74
CA GLY A 105 -15.40 6.88 8.39
C GLY A 105 -16.54 5.85 8.36
N GLY A 106 -16.35 4.69 7.74
CA GLY A 106 -17.21 3.50 7.93
C GLY A 106 -18.64 3.62 7.42
N LYS A 107 -18.86 4.36 6.32
CA LYS A 107 -20.16 4.48 5.64
C LYS A 107 -20.22 3.66 4.35
#